data_AF-A0A954ECX1-F1
#
_entry.id   AF-A0A954ECX1-F1
#
_cell.length_a   1.000
_cell.length_b   1.000
_cell.length_c   1.000
_cell.angle_alpha   90.00
_cell.angle_beta   90.00
_cell.angle_gamma   90.00
#
_symmetry.space_group_name_H-M   'P 1'
#
loop_
_entity.id
_entity.type
_entity.pdbx_description
1 polymer ?
#
loop_
_entity_poly.entity_id
_entity_poly.type
_entity_poly.pdbx_seq_one_letter_code
_entity_poly.pdbx_strand_id
1 'polypeptide(L)'
;MLHQAWSDGSFFPIINRSAASQLEPEATLIWTVDAGSWLEAMTKYHEWRGWKPYVSLDDDPVAYTAEDEIEAVRLLAIDEGIAGNATNTLTGRNNTAKRDTRNA
;
A
#
# COMPACT_ATOMS: atom_id res chain seq x y z
N MET A 1 16.74 -10.67 20.79
CA MET A 1 16.84 -11.28 19.45
C MET A 1 17.46 -10.27 18.50
N LEU A 2 18.48 -10.70 17.76
CA LEU A 2 19.25 -9.82 16.89
C LEU A 2 18.56 -9.63 15.52
N HIS A 3 18.36 -8.38 15.14
CA HIS A 3 17.77 -7.95 13.87
C HIS A 3 18.79 -7.16 13.05
N GLN A 4 18.68 -7.25 11.73
CA GLN A 4 19.59 -6.62 10.78
C GLN A 4 18.81 -5.79 9.77
N ALA A 5 19.33 -4.60 9.47
CA ALA A 5 18.88 -3.78 8.34
C ALA A 5 19.98 -3.71 7.28
N TRP A 6 19.55 -3.84 6.02
CA TRP A 6 20.41 -3.90 4.85
C TRP A 6 20.19 -2.68 3.94
N SER A 7 21.17 -2.39 3.08
CA SER A 7 21.18 -1.21 2.21
C SER A 7 20.10 -1.18 1.14
N ASP A 8 19.55 -2.34 0.78
CA ASP A 8 18.41 -2.52 -0.12
C ASP A 8 17.06 -2.19 0.56
N GLY A 9 17.07 -1.89 1.86
CA GLY A 9 15.87 -1.63 2.65
C GLY A 9 15.31 -2.85 3.38
N SER A 10 15.92 -4.04 3.18
CA SER A 10 15.50 -5.27 3.85
C SER A 10 15.78 -5.21 5.35
N PHE A 11 14.81 -5.66 6.16
CA PHE A 11 14.91 -5.70 7.62
C PHE A 11 14.28 -6.96 8.21
N PHE A 12 15.07 -7.77 8.94
CA PHE A 12 14.62 -9.05 9.49
C PHE A 12 15.52 -9.58 10.62
N PRO A 13 15.04 -10.54 11.44
CA PRO A 13 15.87 -11.22 12.43
C PRO A 13 16.91 -12.14 11.77
N ILE A 14 18.12 -12.22 12.34
CA ILE A 14 19.24 -13.02 11.79
C ILE A 14 18.88 -14.50 11.59
N ILE A 15 18.01 -15.03 12.45
CA ILE A 15 17.60 -16.44 12.39
C ILE A 15 16.73 -16.75 11.16
N ASN A 16 16.18 -15.74 10.47
CA ASN A 16 15.34 -15.93 9.29
C ASN A 16 16.18 -16.06 8.01
N ARG A 17 16.69 -17.28 7.78
CA ARG A 17 17.50 -17.58 6.58
C ARG A 17 16.74 -17.42 5.26
N SER A 18 15.41 -17.57 5.25
CA SER A 18 14.60 -17.39 4.05
C SER A 18 14.51 -15.92 3.63
N ALA A 19 14.48 -14.99 4.59
CA ALA A 19 14.54 -13.56 4.28
C ALA A 19 15.93 -13.18 3.77
N ALA A 20 16.98 -13.74 4.37
CA ALA A 20 18.35 -13.50 3.92
C ALA A 20 18.61 -13.95 2.46
N SER A 21 17.90 -14.96 1.95
CA SER A 21 18.01 -15.38 0.55
C SER A 21 17.33 -14.43 -0.45
N GLN A 22 16.55 -13.45 0.02
CA GLN A 22 15.91 -12.44 -0.84
C GLN A 22 16.72 -11.13 -0.92
N LEU A 23 17.88 -11.06 -0.27
CA LEU A 23 18.76 -9.90 -0.37
C LEU A 23 19.27 -9.74 -1.81
N GLU A 24 19.33 -8.49 -2.27
CA GLU A 24 20.01 -8.17 -3.52
C GLU A 24 21.51 -8.53 -3.43
N PRO A 25 22.17 -8.96 -4.53
CA PRO A 25 23.57 -9.37 -4.51
C PRO A 25 24.55 -8.33 -3.95
N GLU A 26 24.24 -7.05 -4.12
CA GLU A 26 24.99 -5.89 -3.64
C GLU A 26 24.54 -5.35 -2.28
N ALA A 27 23.53 -5.98 -1.65
CA ALA A 27 23.03 -5.55 -0.35
C ALA A 27 24.13 -5.70 0.71
N THR A 28 24.31 -4.65 1.50
CA THR A 28 25.29 -4.63 2.60
C THR A 28 24.59 -4.40 3.92
N LEU A 29 25.12 -5.02 4.97
CA LEU A 29 24.63 -4.83 6.33
C LEU A 29 25.00 -3.42 6.80
N ILE A 30 23.99 -2.60 7.11
CA ILE A 30 24.20 -1.20 7.51
C ILE A 30 23.82 -0.93 8.96
N TRP A 31 23.02 -1.79 9.59
CA TRP A 31 22.61 -1.62 10.98
C TRP A 31 22.19 -2.94 11.63
N THR A 32 22.37 -3.05 12.94
CA THR A 32 22.03 -4.23 13.73
C THR A 32 21.51 -3.81 15.09
N VAL A 33 20.48 -4.48 15.59
CA VAL A 33 19.84 -4.16 16.88
C VAL A 33 19.41 -5.41 17.62
N ASP A 34 19.61 -5.42 18.95
CA ASP A 34 19.02 -6.43 19.82
C ASP A 34 17.68 -5.93 20.39
N ALA A 35 16.64 -6.75 20.25
CA ALA A 35 15.28 -6.46 20.68
C ALA A 35 14.58 -7.72 21.18
N GLY A 36 13.77 -7.59 22.23
CA GLY A 36 12.99 -8.68 22.81
C GLY A 36 11.76 -9.08 21.98
N SER A 37 11.30 -8.21 21.09
CA SER A 37 10.13 -8.45 20.23
C SER A 37 10.26 -7.78 18.86
N TRP A 38 9.41 -8.18 17.90
CA TRP A 38 9.31 -7.53 16.59
C TRP A 38 8.88 -6.07 16.69
N LEU A 39 7.91 -5.77 17.57
CA LEU A 39 7.44 -4.41 17.84
C LEU A 39 8.58 -3.50 18.31
N GLU A 40 9.38 -3.99 19.26
CA GLU A 40 10.54 -3.25 19.76
C GLU A 40 11.60 -3.06 18.66
N ALA A 41 11.87 -4.09 17.85
CA ALA A 41 12.80 -4.01 16.74
C ALA A 41 12.38 -2.96 15.71
N MET A 42 11.09 -2.94 15.33
CA MET A 42 10.55 -1.99 14.36
C MET A 42 10.49 -0.56 14.90
N THR A 43 10.22 -0.39 16.20
CA THR A 43 10.30 0.90 16.88
C THR A 43 11.70 1.49 16.77
N LYS A 44 12.74 0.71 17.17
CA LYS A 44 14.14 1.14 17.07
C LYS A 44 14.57 1.38 15.62
N TYR A 45 14.04 0.60 14.68
CA TYR A 45 14.31 0.79 13.25
C TYR A 45 13.77 2.13 12.74
N HIS A 46 12.53 2.49 13.10
CA HIS A 46 11.93 3.78 12.75
C HIS A 46 12.69 4.96 13.36
N GLU A 47 13.10 4.85 14.63
CA GLU A 47 13.93 5.85 15.30
C GLU A 47 15.27 6.06 14.57
N TRP A 48 15.95 4.96 14.22
CA TRP A 48 17.22 5.01 13.50
C TRP A 48 17.08 5.63 12.10
N ARG A 49 15.97 5.38 11.40
CA ARG A 49 15.67 6.00 10.09
C ARG A 49 15.21 7.45 10.17
N GLY A 50 14.92 7.98 11.36
CA GLY A 50 14.31 9.30 11.54
C GLY A 50 12.88 9.37 11.00
N TRP A 51 12.18 8.24 10.98
CA TRP A 51 10.79 8.17 10.53
C TRP A 51 9.81 8.54 11.66
N LYS A 52 8.53 8.68 11.32
CA LYS A 52 7.48 8.78 12.34
C LYS A 52 7.50 7.52 13.22
N PRO A 53 7.10 7.61 14.50
CA PRO A 53 7.02 6.46 15.39
C PRO A 53 6.29 5.29 14.74
N TYR A 54 6.81 4.09 14.91
CA TYR A 54 6.16 2.89 14.40
C TYR A 54 4.81 2.71 15.10
N VAL A 55 3.76 2.52 14.30
CA VAL A 55 2.42 2.15 14.76
C VAL A 55 2.16 0.76 14.20
N SER A 56 1.78 -0.18 15.07
CA SER A 56 1.46 -1.53 14.64
C SER A 56 0.17 -1.52 13.81
N LEU A 57 -0.02 -2.48 12.91
CA LEU A 57 -1.23 -2.52 12.08
C LEU A 57 -2.51 -2.68 12.92
N ASP A 58 -2.40 -3.38 14.06
CA ASP A 58 -3.51 -3.62 14.98
C ASP A 58 -3.84 -2.38 15.84
N ASP A 59 -2.86 -1.50 16.03
CA ASP A 59 -2.98 -0.26 16.80
C ASP A 59 -3.17 0.98 15.93
N ASP A 60 -3.14 0.83 14.60
CA ASP A 60 -3.37 1.93 13.66
C ASP A 60 -4.87 2.30 13.68
N PRO A 61 -5.25 3.49 14.19
CA PRO A 61 -6.65 3.88 14.30
C PRO A 61 -7.29 4.14 12.94
N VAL A 62 -6.51 4.15 11.85
CA VAL A 62 -7.00 4.38 10.50
C VAL A 62 -7.55 3.07 9.94
N ALA A 63 -8.84 2.82 10.19
CA ALA A 63 -9.59 1.94 9.30
C ALA A 63 -9.52 2.55 7.90
N TYR A 64 -8.82 1.89 6.97
CA TYR A 64 -8.83 2.25 5.56
C TYR A 64 -10.30 2.33 5.11
N THR A 65 -10.80 3.55 4.88
CA THR A 65 -12.18 3.73 4.45
C THR A 65 -12.26 3.57 2.93
N ALA A 66 -13.44 3.26 2.42
CA ALA A 66 -13.67 3.25 0.97
C ALA A 66 -13.40 4.64 0.36
N GLU A 67 -13.62 5.70 1.12
CA GLU A 67 -13.29 7.07 0.74
C GLU A 67 -11.78 7.29 0.61
N ASP A 68 -10.96 6.72 1.51
CA ASP A 68 -9.50 6.78 1.42
C ASP A 68 -8.96 6.01 0.19
N GLU A 69 -9.59 4.89 -0.17
CA GLU A 69 -9.26 4.16 -1.41
C GLU A 69 -9.59 4.99 -2.65
N ILE A 70 -10.76 5.65 -2.68
CA ILE A 70 -11.15 6.54 -3.78
C ILE A 70 -10.18 7.71 -3.91
N GLU A 71 -9.75 8.30 -2.80
CA GLU A 71 -8.79 9.40 -2.81
C GLU A 71 -7.40 8.94 -3.24
N ALA A 72 -6.92 7.78 -2.77
CA ALA A 72 -5.67 7.20 -3.24
C ALA A 72 -5.68 6.94 -4.75
N VAL A 73 -6.79 6.43 -5.29
CA VAL A 73 -6.98 6.25 -6.74
C VAL A 73 -6.98 7.59 -7.47
N ARG A 74 -7.61 8.63 -6.93
CA ARG A 74 -7.57 9.99 -7.52
C ARG A 74 -6.17 10.55 -7.55
N LEU A 75 -5.41 10.44 -6.46
CA LEU A 75 -4.04 10.94 -6.36
C LEU A 75 -3.11 10.23 -7.35
N LEU A 76 -3.21 8.90 -7.47
CA LEU A 76 -2.46 8.12 -8.45
C LEU A 76 -2.83 8.50 -9.90
N ALA A 77 -4.11 8.75 -10.17
CA ALA A 77 -4.57 9.17 -11.49
C ALA A 77 -4.12 10.60 -11.88
N ILE A 78 -3.87 11.47 -10.90
CA ILE A 78 -3.37 12.84 -11.14
C ILE A 78 -1.88 12.83 -11.52
N ASP A 79 -1.08 11.94 -10.91
CA ASP A 79 0.35 11.81 -11.23
C ASP A 79 0.59 11.15 -12.61
N GLU A 80 -0.34 10.31 -13.08
CA GLU A 80 -0.28 9.67 -14.41
C GLU A 80 -0.81 10.55 -15.57
N GLY A 81 -1.23 11.80 -15.33
CA GLY A 81 -1.53 12.73 -16.42
C GLY A 81 -2.55 12.23 -17.44
N ILE A 82 -3.63 11.56 -17.01
CA ILE A 82 -4.74 11.25 -17.93
C ILE A 82 -5.59 12.51 -18.11
N ALA A 83 -5.23 13.28 -19.14
CA ALA A 83 -6.08 14.32 -19.70
C ALA A 83 -7.49 13.76 -19.96
N GLY A 84 -8.49 14.47 -19.43
CA GLY A 84 -9.84 13.98 -19.27
C GLY A 84 -10.55 13.54 -20.54
N ASN A 85 -11.22 12.39 -20.45
CA ASN A 85 -12.36 11.97 -21.26
C ASN A 85 -12.91 10.67 -20.65
N ALA A 86 -13.68 10.77 -19.56
CA ALA A 86 -14.45 9.65 -19.02
C ALA A 86 -15.86 10.09 -18.63
N THR A 87 -16.48 10.86 -19.52
CA THR A 87 -17.92 11.15 -19.45
C THR A 87 -18.52 10.97 -20.83
N ASN A 88 -18.46 9.75 -21.38
CA ASN A 88 -19.40 9.38 -22.44
C ASN A 88 -19.65 7.87 -22.57
N THR A 89 -19.82 7.14 -21.47
CA THR A 89 -20.17 5.71 -21.55
C THR A 89 -21.01 5.25 -20.36
N LEU A 90 -22.12 5.92 -20.07
CA LEU A 90 -23.29 5.24 -19.47
C LEU A 90 -24.49 6.20 -19.40
N THR A 91 -25.37 6.18 -20.41
CA THR A 91 -26.85 6.20 -20.26
C THR A 91 -27.42 6.08 -21.67
N GLY A 92 -28.14 4.99 -21.97
CA GLY A 92 -28.83 4.87 -23.25
C GLY A 92 -28.97 3.46 -23.82
N ARG A 93 -28.77 2.41 -23.02
CA ARG A 93 -29.31 1.08 -23.34
C ARG A 93 -30.14 0.62 -22.15
N ASN A 94 -31.47 0.76 -22.26
CA ASN A 94 -32.45 -0.25 -21.88
C ASN A 94 -33.89 0.24 -22.13
N ASN A 95 -34.44 -0.24 -23.25
CA ASN A 95 -35.79 -0.76 -23.47
C ASN A 95 -36.91 -0.36 -22.50
N THR A 96 -38.05 0.11 -23.04
CA THR A 96 -39.38 -0.43 -22.69
C THR A 96 -40.44 -0.02 -23.71
N ALA A 97 -41.22 -1.01 -24.15
CA ALA A 97 -42.25 -0.91 -25.16
C ALA A 97 -43.46 -0.05 -24.74
N LYS A 98 -44.08 0.64 -25.71
CA LYS A 98 -45.51 0.98 -25.65
C LYS A 98 -46.22 0.61 -26.96
N ARG A 99 -47.29 -0.14 -26.73
CA ARG A 99 -48.30 -0.71 -27.62
C ARG A 99 -49.06 0.34 -28.44
N ASP A 100 -49.34 -0.03 -29.68
CA ASP A 100 -50.70 -0.10 -30.30
C ASP A 100 -51.43 1.23 -30.62
N THR A 101 -51.77 1.44 -31.90
CA THR A 101 -53.16 1.50 -32.44
C THR A 101 -53.26 2.27 -33.77
N ARG A 102 -54.33 1.95 -34.51
CA ARG A 102 -54.68 2.17 -35.92
C ARG A 102 -54.96 3.63 -36.35
N ASN A 103 -55.01 3.79 -37.68
CA ASN A 103 -55.83 4.70 -38.50
C ASN A 103 -55.60 6.22 -38.42
N ALA A 104 -55.15 6.79 -39.55
CA ALA A 104 -55.96 7.68 -40.40
C ALA A 104 -55.34 7.77 -41.80
#